data_AF-A0A564WF25-F1
#
_entry.id   AF-A0A564WF25-F1
#
_cell.length_a   1.000
_cell.length_b   1.000
_cell.length_c   1.000
_cell.angle_alpha   90.00
_cell.angle_beta   90.00
_cell.angle_gamma   90.00
#
_symmetry.space_group_name_H-M   'P 1'
#
loop_
_entity.id
_entity.type
_entity.pdbx_description
1 polymer ?
#
loop_
_entity_poly.entity_id
_entity_poly.type
_entity_poly.pdbx_seq_one_letter_code
_entity_poly.pdbx_strand_id
1 'polypeptide(L)' 'MVEQGRKANYTFSQPDLFIAATAAVCRLSVVTRNVDDFVRAEVPVFNPRTGQVIEVGRRPVTSGVSTPKGTP' A
#
# COMPACT_ATOMS: atom_id res chain seq x y z
N MET A 1 7.73 11.56 4.39
CA MET A 1 8.15 10.85 3.16
C MET A 1 9.59 11.12 2.74
N VAL A 2 10.06 12.35 2.50
CA VAL A 2 11.50 12.59 2.18
C VAL A 2 12.44 12.02 3.26
N GLU A 3 12.16 12.34 4.53
CA GLU A 3 12.95 11.80 5.65
C GLU A 3 12.82 10.28 5.80
N GLN A 4 11.66 9.70 5.47
CA GLN A 4 11.47 8.23 5.44
C GLN A 4 12.35 7.60 4.35
N GLY A 5 12.36 8.19 3.14
CA GLY A 5 13.22 7.77 2.04
C GLY A 5 14.70 7.86 2.42
N ARG A 6 15.12 8.98 3.01
CA ARG A 6 16.49 9.18 3.49
C ARG A 6 16.92 8.10 4.49
N LYS A 7 16.07 7.77 5.46
CA LYS A 7 16.32 6.69 6.44
C LYS A 7 16.39 5.31 5.80
N ALA A 8 15.64 5.08 4.72
CA ALA A 8 15.65 3.86 3.93
C ALA A 8 16.71 3.84 2.81
N ASN A 9 17.58 4.85 2.74
CA ASN A 9 18.53 5.06 1.64
C ASN A 9 17.87 4.98 0.24
N TYR A 10 16.69 5.58 0.13
CA TYR A 10 15.85 5.55 -1.07
C TYR A 10 15.37 6.97 -1.42
N THR A 11 15.52 7.32 -2.70
CA THR A 11 15.04 8.59 -3.24
C THR A 11 13.79 8.32 -4.07
N PHE A 12 12.66 8.85 -3.60
CA PHE A 12 11.42 8.83 -4.36
C PHE A 12 11.53 9.71 -5.61
N SER A 13 10.85 9.31 -6.67
CA SER A 13 10.56 10.18 -7.79
C SER A 13 9.80 11.42 -7.30
N GLN A 14 10.19 12.62 -7.76
CA GLN A 14 9.56 13.87 -7.32
C GLN A 14 8.03 13.91 -7.55
N PRO A 15 7.48 13.55 -8.72
CA PRO A 15 6.02 13.50 -8.91
C PRO A 15 5.35 12.44 -8.02
N ASP A 16 5.94 11.25 -7.89
CA ASP A 16 5.34 10.16 -7.10
C ASP A 16 5.31 10.51 -5.62
N LEU A 17 6.33 11.22 -5.13
CA LEU A 17 6.36 11.76 -3.77
C LEU A 17 5.21 12.72 -3.50
N PHE A 18 4.91 13.65 -4.42
CA PHE A 18 3.80 14.58 -4.26
C PHE A 18 2.43 13.89 -4.29
N ILE A 19 2.26 12.93 -5.20
CA ILE A 19 1.03 12.13 -5.28
C ILE A 19 0.84 11.30 -4.00
N ALA A 20 1.89 10.59 -3.55
CA ALA A 20 1.86 9.79 -2.33
C ALA A 20 1.55 10.65 -1.10
N ALA A 21 2.18 11.82 -0.97
CA ALA A 21 1.92 12.74 0.13
C ALA A 21 0.46 13.22 0.13
N THR A 22 -0.08 13.56 -1.04
CA THR A 22 -1.48 13.97 -1.19
C THR A 22 -2.43 12.85 -0.78
N ALA A 23 -2.19 11.62 -1.24
CA ALA A 23 -3.00 10.47 -0.90
C ALA A 23 -2.97 10.17 0.62
N ALA A 24 -1.80 10.27 1.25
CA ALA A 24 -1.66 10.08 2.69
C ALA A 24 -2.43 11.14 3.51
N VAL A 25 -2.31 12.43 3.12
CA VAL A 25 -3.01 13.53 3.81
C VAL A 25 -4.53 13.43 3.63
N CYS A 26 -4.99 13.08 2.44
CA CYS A 26 -6.42 13.00 2.10
C CYS A 26 -7.07 11.64 2.40
N ARG A 27 -6.33 10.67 2.96
CA ARG A 27 -6.80 9.29 3.22
C ARG A 27 -7.34 8.58 1.97
N LEU A 28 -6.60 8.70 0.86
CA LEU A 28 -6.94 8.09 -0.43
C LEU A 28 -6.02 6.89 -0.72
N SER A 29 -6.45 6.05 -1.65
CA SER A 29 -5.62 5.03 -2.29
C SER A 29 -5.13 5.53 -3.65
N VAL A 30 -3.92 5.16 -4.05
CA VAL A 30 -3.39 5.45 -5.38
C VAL A 30 -3.73 4.32 -6.33
N VAL A 31 -4.36 4.64 -7.46
CA VAL A 31 -4.61 3.67 -8.54
C VAL A 31 -3.53 3.84 -9.60
N THR A 32 -2.62 2.86 -9.73
CA THR A 32 -1.47 2.99 -10.62
C THR A 32 -0.91 1.64 -11.04
N ARG A 33 -0.25 1.61 -12.20
CA ARG A 33 0.55 0.45 -12.65
C ARG A 33 1.98 0.45 -12.09
N ASN A 34 2.51 1.63 -11.74
CA ASN A 34 3.82 1.79 -11.13
C ASN A 34 3.65 1.87 -9.61
N VAL A 35 3.83 0.74 -8.93
CA VAL A 35 3.44 0.61 -7.51
C VAL A 35 4.59 0.89 -6.54
N ASP A 36 5.84 0.78 -6.98
CA ASP A 36 6.99 0.65 -6.08
C ASP A 36 7.20 1.86 -5.15
N ASP A 37 7.20 3.07 -5.70
CA ASP A 37 7.34 4.31 -4.93
C ASP A 37 6.20 4.46 -3.92
N PHE A 38 4.97 4.11 -4.29
CA PHE A 38 3.79 4.27 -3.43
C PHE A 38 3.74 3.22 -2.31
N VAL A 39 4.17 2.00 -2.59
CA VAL A 39 4.31 0.94 -1.59
C VAL A 39 5.38 1.31 -0.56
N ARG A 40 6.53 1.80 -1.02
CA ARG A 40 7.61 2.29 -0.13
C ARG A 40 7.21 3.54 0.65
N ALA A 41 6.35 4.36 0.09
CA ALA A 41 5.78 5.54 0.74
C ALA A 41 4.67 5.17 1.74
N GLU A 42 4.35 3.89 1.92
CA GLU A 42 3.34 3.44 2.87
C GLU A 42 1.95 4.05 2.55
N VAL A 43 1.61 4.14 1.25
CA VAL A 43 0.28 4.53 0.78
C VAL A 43 -0.46 3.30 0.22
N PRO A 44 -1.77 3.13 0.49
CA PRO A 44 -2.55 2.06 -0.13
C PRO A 44 -2.56 2.18 -1.66
N VAL A 45 -2.33 1.07 -2.36
CA VAL A 45 -2.25 1.03 -3.82
C VAL A 45 -3.21 0.00 -4.41
N PHE A 46 -3.87 0.35 -5.50
CA PHE A 46 -4.58 -0.60 -6.36
C PHE A 46 -3.94 -0.62 -7.75
N ASN A 47 -3.55 -1.81 -8.21
CA ASN A 47 -3.02 -2.01 -9.56
C ASN A 47 -4.14 -2.46 -10.51
N PRO A 48 -4.62 -1.60 -11.42
CA PRO A 48 -5.76 -1.92 -12.27
C PRO A 48 -5.45 -2.96 -13.36
N ARG A 49 -4.17 -3.21 -13.66
CA ARG A 49 -3.77 -4.22 -14.64
C ARG A 49 -3.90 -5.63 -14.08
N THR A 50 -3.55 -5.81 -12.81
CA THR A 50 -3.53 -7.13 -12.16
C THR A 50 -4.73 -7.35 -11.23
N GLY A 51 -5.49 -6.30 -10.92
CA GLY A 51 -6.55 -6.33 -9.92
C GLY A 51 -6.04 -6.41 -8.48
N GLN A 52 -4.73 -6.24 -8.26
CA GLN A 52 -4.10 -6.38 -6.95
C GLN A 52 -4.34 -5.15 -6.07
N VAL A 53 -4.74 -5.36 -4.82
CA VAL A 53 -4.76 -4.34 -3.76
C VAL A 53 -3.56 -4.57 -2.85
N ILE A 54 -2.79 -3.52 -2.59
CA ILE A 54 -1.66 -3.51 -1.66
C ILE A 54 -2.03 -2.58 -0.51
N GLU A 55 -2.38 -3.17 0.63
CA GLU A 55 -2.69 -2.44 1.85
C GLU A 55 -1.41 -2.16 2.64
N VAL A 56 -1.38 -1.02 3.33
CA VAL A 56 -0.25 -0.61 4.15
C VAL A 56 -0.63 -0.73 5.61
N GLY A 57 0.22 -1.41 6.39
CA GLY A 57 0.16 -1.35 7.85
C GLY A 57 -1.07 -1.97 8.50
N ARG A 58 -1.85 -2.81 7.81
CA ARG A 58 -2.88 -3.59 8.51
C ARG A 58 -2.15 -4.63 9.39
N ARG A 59 -2.26 -4.52 10.72
CA ARG A 59 -2.03 -5.69 11.59
C ARG A 59 -2.80 -6.86 10.96
N PRO A 60 -2.25 -8.08 10.91
CA PRO A 60 -3.06 -9.23 10.55
C PRO A 60 -4.24 -9.25 11.52
N VAL A 61 -5.43 -8.87 11.05
CA VAL A 61 -6.65 -9.34 11.67
C VAL A 61 -6.58 -10.83 11.42
N THR A 62 -6.33 -11.59 12.48
CA THR A 62 -6.58 -13.03 12.48
C THR A 62 -8.07 -13.19 12.24
N SER A 63 -8.49 -13.12 10.98
CA SER A 63 -9.80 -13.59 10.57
C SER A 63 -9.74 -15.09 10.78
N GLY A 64 -10.18 -15.53 11.96
CA GLY A 64 -10.56 -16.91 12.20
C GLY A 64 -11.68 -17.24 11.24
N VAL A 65 -11.33 -17.61 10.00
CA VAL A 65 -12.21 -18.40 9.15
C VAL A 65 -12.02 -19.83 9.67
N SER A 66 -12.80 -20.16 10.69
CA SER A 66 -13.07 -21.55 11.02
C SER A 66 -13.88 -22.14 9.86
N THR A 67 -13.23 -22.91 9.00
CA THR A 67 -13.94 -23.82 8.09
C THR A 67 -14.75 -24.78 8.96
N PRO A 68 -16.09 -24.88 8.81
CA PRO A 68 -16.82 -25.96 9.44
C PRO A 68 -16.38 -27.27 8.77
N LYS A 69 -15.67 -28.11 9.53
CA LYS A 69 -15.36 -29.49 9.14
C LYS A 69 -16.67 -30.27 9.16
N GLY A 70 -17.36 -30.28 8.03
CA GLY A 70 -18.48 -31.18 7.78
C GLY A 70 -17.95 -32.61 7.65
N THR A 71 -18.42 -33.50 8.51
CA THR A 71 -18.34 -34.95 8.34
C THR A 71 -19.62 -35.52 8.94
N PRO A 72 -20.32 -36.39 8.21
CA PRO A 72 -20.82 -37.63 8.78
C PRO A 72 -19.94 -38.81 8.33
#